data_AF-A0A5R9QL82-F1
#
_entry.id   AF-A0A5R9QL82-F1
#
_cell.length_a   1.000
_cell.length_b   1.000
_cell.length_c   1.000
_cell.angle_alpha   90.00
_cell.angle_beta   90.00
_cell.angle_gamma   90.00
#
_symmetry.space_group_name_H-M   'P 1'
#
loop_
_entity.id
_entity.type
_entity.pdbx_description
1 polymer ?
#
loop_
_entity_poly.entity_id
_entity_poly.type
_entity_poly.pdbx_seq_one_letter_code
_entity_poly.pdbx_strand_id
1 'polypeptide(L)'
;MYDLYFDRTPTGHGDVYAFLSSHQPESLLAFDLYKDPTDQLDIVTVGVCAPSDAVAQVKPLLRSAFDQASCQILYEEGNILQRVQQMIDPRGYPKSFGNGAFRQQLLFNE
;
A
#
# COMPACT_ATOMS: atom_id res chain seq x y z
N MET A 1 29.82 2.33 2.79
CA MET A 1 28.47 2.95 2.68
C MET A 1 27.39 1.89 2.45
N TYR A 2 27.71 0.77 1.79
CA TYR A 2 26.82 -0.38 1.59
C TYR A 2 26.42 -1.08 2.92
N ASP A 3 27.39 -1.39 3.78
CA ASP A 3 27.14 -2.16 5.02
C ASP A 3 26.27 -1.40 6.05
N LEU A 4 26.41 -0.07 6.11
CA LEU A 4 25.67 0.78 7.05
C LEU A 4 24.16 0.88 6.75
N TYR A 5 23.74 0.67 5.50
CA TYR A 5 22.33 0.78 5.11
C TYR A 5 21.56 -0.50 5.46
N PHE A 6 22.13 -1.67 5.19
CA PHE A 6 21.52 -2.96 5.54
C PHE A 6 21.51 -3.23 7.04
N ASP A 7 22.54 -2.77 7.78
CA ASP A 7 22.61 -2.98 9.23
C ASP A 7 21.72 -2.02 10.04
N ARG A 8 21.26 -0.91 9.44
CA ARG A 8 20.54 0.16 10.17
C ARG A 8 19.13 0.46 9.68
N THR A 9 18.75 0.00 8.49
CA THR A 9 17.37 0.20 7.99
C THR A 9 16.53 -0.99 8.43
N PRO A 10 15.56 -0.82 9.35
CA PRO A 10 14.71 -1.93 9.77
C PRO A 10 13.82 -2.37 8.61
N THR A 11 14.21 -3.47 7.96
CA THR A 11 13.46 -4.16 6.90
C THR A 11 12.63 -5.31 7.47
N GLY A 12 11.65 -5.80 6.71
CA GLY A 12 10.80 -6.92 7.11
C GLY A 12 9.72 -6.53 8.13
N HIS A 13 9.38 -5.25 8.17
CA HIS A 13 8.37 -4.66 9.05
C HIS A 13 7.43 -3.77 8.24
N GLY A 14 6.27 -3.48 8.83
CA GLY A 14 5.21 -2.69 8.21
C GLY A 14 3.98 -3.54 7.95
N ASP A 15 2.82 -2.97 8.26
CA ASP A 15 1.51 -3.58 8.07
C ASP A 15 0.77 -2.87 6.93
N VAL A 16 -0.33 -3.46 6.49
CA VAL A 16 -1.29 -2.77 5.63
C VAL A 16 -2.31 -2.06 6.52
N TYR A 17 -2.48 -0.75 6.29
CA TYR A 17 -3.51 0.04 6.94
C TYR A 17 -4.60 0.35 5.93
N ALA A 18 -5.82 -0.09 6.19
CA ALA A 18 -7.00 0.17 5.38
C ALA A 18 -7.95 1.10 6.14
N PHE A 19 -8.35 2.18 5.46
CA PHE A 19 -9.31 3.17 5.94
C PHE A 19 -10.57 3.03 5.09
N LEU A 20 -11.67 2.67 5.75
CA LEU A 20 -12.97 2.52 5.12
C LEU A 20 -13.82 3.76 5.43
N SER A 21 -14.52 4.29 4.44
CA SER A 21 -15.47 5.36 4.71
C SER A 21 -16.72 4.80 5.39
N SER A 22 -17.06 5.35 6.55
CA SER A 22 -18.31 5.06 7.27
C SER A 22 -19.57 5.49 6.50
N HIS A 23 -19.43 6.41 5.55
CA HIS A 23 -20.55 6.98 4.78
C HIS A 23 -20.65 6.39 3.35
N GLN A 24 -19.57 5.81 2.83
CA GLN A 24 -19.48 5.24 1.48
C GLN A 24 -18.66 3.94 1.55
N PRO A 25 -19.29 2.78 1.80
CA PRO A 25 -18.57 1.52 2.02
C PRO A 25 -17.67 1.08 0.86
N GLU A 26 -17.94 1.57 -0.35
CA GLU A 26 -17.13 1.35 -1.55
C GLU A 26 -15.86 2.22 -1.63
N SER A 27 -15.76 3.26 -0.79
CA SER A 27 -14.60 4.12 -0.67
C SER A 27 -13.59 3.52 0.31
N LEU A 28 -12.39 3.26 -0.19
CA LEU A 28 -11.27 2.74 0.60
C LEU A 28 -9.98 3.45 0.22
N LEU A 29 -9.17 3.74 1.24
CA LEU A 29 -7.77 4.11 1.11
C LEU A 29 -6.93 3.10 1.88
N ALA A 30 -5.96 2.47 1.23
CA ALA A 30 -5.04 1.55 1.87
C ALA A 30 -3.58 1.94 1.63
N PHE A 31 -2.76 1.74 2.65
CA PHE A 31 -1.32 1.91 2.59
C PHE A 31 -0.65 0.58 2.94
N ASP A 32 0.11 0.04 2.00
CA ASP A 32 1.05 -1.05 2.26
C ASP A 32 2.41 -0.43 2.60
N LEU A 33 2.79 -0.58 3.87
CA LEU A 33 4.04 -0.06 4.43
C LEU A 33 5.11 -1.13 4.61
N TYR A 34 4.90 -2.34 4.08
CA TYR A 34 5.86 -3.43 4.26
C TYR A 34 7.14 -3.13 3.50
N LYS A 35 8.23 -3.02 4.25
CA LYS A 35 9.58 -2.82 3.71
C LYS A 35 10.19 -4.18 3.41
N ASP A 36 10.22 -4.55 2.14
CA ASP A 36 10.90 -5.78 1.71
C ASP A 36 12.40 -5.71 2.05
N PRO A 37 13.07 -6.82 2.41
CA PRO A 37 14.52 -6.83 2.66
C PRO A 37 15.38 -6.31 1.49
N THR A 38 14.83 -6.30 0.28
CA THR A 38 15.47 -5.76 -0.92
C THR A 38 15.02 -4.34 -1.27
N ASP A 39 14.06 -3.77 -0.54
CA ASP A 39 13.60 -2.40 -0.73
C ASP A 39 14.59 -1.41 -0.12
N GLN A 40 15.31 -0.70 -1.00
CA GLN A 40 16.29 0.33 -0.63
C GLN A 40 15.73 1.76 -0.76
N LEU A 41 14.47 1.90 -1.18
CA LEU A 41 13.87 3.19 -1.52
C LEU A 41 12.71 3.57 -0.58
N ASP A 42 12.45 2.76 0.45
CA ASP A 42 11.34 2.94 1.38
C ASP A 42 10.00 3.11 0.64
N ILE A 43 9.73 2.19 -0.29
CA ILE A 43 8.57 2.25 -1.19
C ILE A 43 7.30 2.01 -0.37
N VAL A 44 6.32 2.88 -0.58
CA VAL A 44 4.95 2.70 -0.07
C VAL A 44 4.03 2.47 -1.24
N THR A 45 3.20 1.42 -1.16
CA THR A 45 2.12 1.22 -2.13
C THR A 45 0.82 1.79 -1.58
N VAL A 46 0.16 2.62 -2.37
CA VAL A 46 -1.15 3.19 -2.04
C VAL A 46 -2.22 2.55 -2.92
N GLY A 47 -3.24 1.97 -2.28
CA GLY A 47 -4.42 1.44 -2.95
C GLY A 47 -5.63 2.32 -2.69
N VAL A 48 -6.40 2.64 -3.71
CA VAL A 48 -7.64 3.44 -3.58
C VAL A 48 -8.78 2.78 -4.34
N CYS A 49 -9.92 2.65 -3.67
CA CYS A 49 -11.21 2.42 -4.29
C CYS A 49 -12.06 3.68 -4.09
N ALA A 50 -12.71 4.14 -5.14
CA ALA A 50 -13.60 5.29 -5.09
C ALA A 50 -14.88 4.97 -5.89
N PRO A 51 -16.05 5.45 -5.44
CA PRO A 51 -17.29 5.35 -6.21
C PRO A 51 -17.17 6.16 -7.51
N SER A 52 -17.97 5.77 -8.50
CA SER A 52 -17.88 6.31 -9.87
C SER A 52 -18.07 7.83 -9.95
N ASP A 53 -18.86 8.41 -9.05
CA ASP A 53 -19.10 9.84 -8.94
C ASP A 53 -17.91 10.62 -8.32
N ALA A 54 -17.06 9.95 -7.54
CA ALA A 54 -15.86 10.52 -6.94
C ALA A 54 -14.60 10.36 -7.81
N VAL A 55 -14.58 9.42 -8.77
CA VAL A 55 -13.39 9.13 -9.61
C VAL A 55 -12.83 10.38 -10.28
N ALA A 56 -13.70 11.24 -10.83
CA ALA A 56 -13.27 12.46 -11.52
C ALA A 56 -12.51 13.45 -10.61
N GLN A 57 -12.76 13.39 -9.29
CA GLN A 57 -12.11 14.22 -8.29
C GLN A 57 -10.86 13.54 -7.71
N VAL A 58 -10.93 12.22 -7.43
CA VAL A 58 -9.85 11.46 -6.80
C VAL A 58 -8.67 11.22 -7.76
N LYS A 59 -8.97 10.88 -9.01
CA LYS A 59 -7.95 10.57 -10.03
C LYS A 59 -6.86 11.64 -10.18
N PRO A 60 -7.18 12.94 -10.39
CA PRO A 60 -6.14 13.96 -10.52
C PRO A 60 -5.30 14.14 -9.24
N LEU A 61 -5.88 13.91 -8.06
CA LEU A 61 -5.15 13.97 -6.79
C LEU A 61 -4.13 12.83 -6.69
N LEU A 62 -4.53 11.60 -7.01
CA LEU A 62 -3.62 10.44 -7.03
C LEU A 62 -2.52 10.61 -8.05
N ARG A 63 -2.87 11.08 -9.25
CA ARG A 63 -1.88 11.34 -10.30
C ARG A 63 -0.88 12.40 -9.87
N SER A 64 -1.36 13.50 -9.30
CA SER A 64 -0.52 14.60 -8.81
C SER A 64 0.40 14.15 -7.67
N ALA A 65 -0.10 13.33 -6.73
CA ALA A 65 0.69 12.77 -5.65
C ALA A 65 1.80 11.84 -6.17
N PHE A 66 1.47 10.96 -7.12
CA PHE A 66 2.45 10.09 -7.78
C PHE A 66 3.51 10.92 -8.52
N ASP A 67 3.10 11.93 -9.28
CA ASP A 67 4.01 12.77 -10.06
C ASP A 67 4.97 13.58 -9.17
N GLN A 68 4.58 13.88 -7.93
CA GLN A 68 5.40 14.60 -6.96
C GLN A 68 6.21 13.69 -6.02
N ALA A 69 6.06 12.37 -6.11
CA ALA A 69 6.84 11.44 -5.30
C ALA A 69 8.33 11.52 -5.63
N SER A 70 9.19 11.31 -4.62
CA SER A 70 10.65 11.26 -4.79
C SER A 70 11.09 10.13 -5.74
N CYS A 71 10.28 9.07 -5.85
CA CYS A 71 10.47 7.98 -6.80
C CYS A 71 9.11 7.50 -7.32
N GLN A 72 9.02 7.34 -8.64
CA GLN A 72 7.83 6.91 -9.37
C GLN A 72 8.02 5.48 -9.85
N ILE A 73 7.52 4.50 -9.09
CA ILE A 73 7.70 3.08 -9.43
C ILE A 73 6.62 2.59 -10.39
N LEU A 74 5.35 2.72 -10.01
CA LEU A 74 4.22 2.20 -10.79
C LEU A 74 2.93 2.96 -10.46
N TYR A 75 2.15 3.25 -11.48
CA TYR A 75 0.83 3.84 -11.38
C TYR A 75 -0.16 3.07 -12.26
N GLU A 76 -1.27 2.62 -11.69
CA GLU A 76 -2.28 1.80 -12.35
C GLU A 76 -3.68 2.34 -12.04
N GLU A 77 -4.57 2.30 -13.05
CA GLU A 77 -5.97 2.66 -12.91
C GLU A 77 -6.84 1.62 -13.62
N GLY A 78 -7.99 1.32 -13.04
CA GLY A 78 -8.96 0.42 -13.65
C GLY A 78 -10.19 0.26 -12.78
N ASN A 79 -11.25 -0.31 -13.36
CA ASN A 79 -12.48 -0.61 -12.62
C ASN A 79 -12.26 -1.66 -11.54
N ILE A 80 -11.37 -2.63 -11.81
CA ILE A 80 -10.96 -3.66 -10.86
C ILE A 80 -9.45 -3.83 -11.00
N LEU A 81 -8.72 -3.54 -9.92
CA LEU A 81 -7.28 -3.78 -9.84
C LEU A 81 -7.02 -4.94 -8.88
N GLN A 82 -6.49 -6.04 -9.43
CA GLN A 82 -6.22 -7.25 -8.64
C GLN A 82 -5.29 -6.97 -7.45
N ARG A 83 -4.30 -6.09 -7.61
CA ARG A 83 -3.37 -5.73 -6.54
C ARG A 83 -4.07 -5.06 -5.36
N VAL A 84 -5.01 -4.15 -5.64
CA VAL A 84 -5.81 -3.51 -4.57
C VAL A 84 -6.70 -4.54 -3.88
N GLN A 85 -7.35 -5.43 -4.63
CA GLN A 85 -8.18 -6.51 -4.06
C GLN A 85 -7.36 -7.43 -3.13
N GLN A 86 -6.16 -7.84 -3.56
CA GLN A 86 -5.26 -8.68 -2.74
C GLN A 86 -4.66 -7.94 -1.55
N MET A 87 -4.51 -6.62 -1.64
CA MET A 87 -4.03 -5.78 -0.54
C MET A 87 -5.05 -5.73 0.60
N ILE A 88 -6.34 -5.72 0.29
CA ILE A 88 -7.41 -5.52 1.28
C ILE A 88 -8.19 -6.79 1.64
N ASP A 89 -7.90 -7.94 1.03
CA ASP A 89 -8.55 -9.22 1.35
C ASP A 89 -8.05 -9.79 2.68
N PRO A 90 -8.85 -9.81 3.76
CA PRO A 90 -8.42 -10.29 5.07
C PRO A 90 -8.00 -11.77 5.08
N ARG A 91 -8.52 -12.58 4.15
CA ARG A 91 -8.19 -14.01 4.05
C ARG A 91 -6.73 -14.24 3.64
N GLY A 92 -6.09 -13.23 3.06
CA GLY A 92 -4.67 -13.26 2.71
C GLY A 92 -3.73 -12.95 3.88
N TYR A 93 -4.26 -12.57 5.05
CA TYR A 93 -3.46 -12.15 6.20
C TYR A 93 -3.57 -13.12 7.39
N PRO A 94 -2.52 -13.25 8.22
CA PRO A 94 -1.24 -12.57 8.11
C PRO A 94 -0.37 -13.11 6.97
N LYS A 95 0.25 -12.22 6.19
CA LYS A 95 1.23 -12.60 5.16
C LYS A 95 2.56 -12.89 5.85
N SER A 96 3.21 -13.97 5.45
CA SER A 96 4.51 -14.40 5.99
C SER A 96 5.57 -14.30 4.91
N PHE A 97 6.70 -13.66 5.22
CA PHE A 97 7.83 -13.49 4.31
C PHE A 97 9.11 -14.07 4.93
N GLY A 98 10.13 -14.31 4.11
CA GLY A 98 11.43 -14.82 4.56
C GLY A 98 11.32 -16.12 5.37
N ASN A 99 10.56 -17.10 4.87
CA ASN A 99 10.26 -18.37 5.57
C ASN A 99 9.60 -18.20 6.95
N GLY A 100 8.80 -17.13 7.12
CA GLY A 100 8.08 -16.84 8.36
C GLY A 100 8.84 -15.95 9.35
N ALA A 101 10.02 -15.45 8.98
CA ALA A 101 10.77 -14.49 9.78
C ALA A 101 10.03 -13.15 9.93
N PHE A 102 9.23 -12.77 8.93
CA PHE A 102 8.48 -11.53 8.91
C PHE A 102 6.99 -11.77 8.75
N ARG A 103 6.20 -10.92 9.37
CA ARG A 103 4.74 -10.97 9.32
C ARG A 103 4.18 -9.59 9.05
N GLN A 104 3.24 -9.54 8.12
CA GLN A 104 2.45 -8.36 7.79
C GLN A 104 0.99 -8.65 8.15
N GLN A 105 0.36 -7.73 8.85
CA GLN A 105 -1.06 -7.73 9.20
C GLN A 105 -1.83 -6.80 8.26
N LEU A 106 -3.15 -6.99 8.20
CA LEU A 106 -4.08 -6.02 7.68
C LEU A 106 -4.85 -5.42 8.85
N LEU A 107 -4.76 -4.10 8.99
CA LEU A 107 -5.36 -3.32 10.06
C LEU A 107 -6.42 -2.40 9.47
N PHE A 108 -7.65 -2.54 9.94
CA PHE A 108 -8.75 -1.64 9.57
C PHE A 108 -8.87 -0.53 10.59
N ASN A 109 -8.90 0.72 10.12
CA ASN A 109 -9.21 1.90 10.92
C ASN A 109 -10.57 2.45 10.48
N GLU A 110 -11.43 2.72 11.47
CA GLU A 110 -12.75 3.35 11.32
C GLU A 110 -12.69 4.86 11.60
#